data_AF-A0A0E3SQK7-F1
#
_entry.id   AF-A0A0E3SQK7-F1
#
_cell.length_a   1.000
_cell.length_b   1.000
_cell.length_c   1.000
_cell.angle_alpha   90.00
_cell.angle_beta   90.00
_cell.angle_gamma   90.00
#
_symmetry.space_group_name_H-M   'P 1'
#
loop_
_entity.id
_entity.type
_entity.pdbx_description
1 polymer ?
#
loop_
_entity_poly.entity_id
_entity_poly.type
_entity_poly.pdbx_seq_one_letter_code
_entity_poly.pdbx_strand_id
1 'polypeptide(L)'
;MAKVFAKNLSNKQVMATDGTELGVLNNIVMDGKTGELEDLIVKPDIGLDTSKYQKDGQYIIVPFESVSAIKDYIVVDKTMAKGLPFDRD
;
A
#
# COMPACT_ATOMS: atom_id res chain seq x y z
N MET A 1 -10.72 -9.24 -17.49
CA MET A 1 -10.34 -8.27 -16.44
C MET A 1 -11.05 -8.66 -15.15
N ALA A 2 -10.32 -9.04 -14.11
CA ALA A 2 -10.95 -9.34 -12.82
C ALA A 2 -11.35 -8.01 -12.17
N LYS A 3 -12.64 -7.79 -11.95
CA LYS A 3 -13.14 -6.66 -11.17
C LYS A 3 -12.93 -6.98 -9.69
N VAL A 4 -11.97 -6.33 -9.04
CA VAL A 4 -11.81 -6.42 -7.59
C VAL A 4 -12.71 -5.37 -6.96
N PHE A 5 -13.69 -5.79 -6.17
CA PHE A 5 -14.50 -4.87 -5.38
C PHE A 5 -13.66 -4.30 -4.23
N ALA A 6 -13.74 -2.98 -3.98
CA ALA A 6 -13.03 -2.32 -2.89
C ALA A 6 -13.30 -2.98 -1.51
N LYS A 7 -14.52 -3.51 -1.31
CA LYS A 7 -14.88 -4.27 -0.11
C LYS A 7 -14.04 -5.54 0.09
N ASN A 8 -13.54 -6.16 -0.97
CA ASN A 8 -12.71 -7.35 -0.87
C ASN A 8 -11.25 -7.04 -0.51
N LEU A 9 -10.86 -5.76 -0.47
CA LEU A 9 -9.51 -5.34 -0.10
C LEU A 9 -9.33 -5.14 1.41
N SER A 10 -10.43 -4.96 2.16
CA SER A 10 -10.36 -4.75 3.62
C SER A 10 -9.66 -5.92 4.33
N ASN A 11 -8.71 -5.60 5.21
CA ASN A 11 -7.93 -6.54 6.01
C ASN A 11 -7.02 -7.50 5.23
N LYS A 12 -6.58 -7.16 4.02
CA LYS A 12 -5.54 -7.93 3.34
C LYS A 12 -4.16 -7.60 3.86
N GLN A 13 -3.30 -8.62 3.94
CA GLN A 13 -1.89 -8.45 4.24
C GLN A 13 -1.18 -7.84 3.02
N VAL A 14 -0.37 -6.82 3.27
CA VAL A 14 0.46 -6.12 2.28
C VAL A 14 1.89 -6.64 2.40
N MET A 15 2.44 -7.08 1.27
CA MET A 15 3.75 -7.70 1.19
C MET A 15 4.56 -7.07 0.07
N ALA A 16 5.84 -6.83 0.32
CA ALA A 16 6.75 -6.35 -0.70
C ALA A 16 7.16 -7.47 -1.68
N THR A 17 7.62 -7.11 -2.87
CA THR A 17 8.07 -8.06 -3.91
C THR A 17 9.20 -9.00 -3.48
N ASP A 18 9.94 -8.67 -2.42
CA ASP A 18 10.99 -9.52 -1.85
C ASP A 18 10.51 -10.41 -0.69
N GLY A 19 9.20 -10.46 -0.45
CA GLY A 19 8.59 -11.24 0.62
C GLY A 19 8.53 -10.54 1.99
N THR A 20 9.00 -9.29 2.10
CA THR A 20 8.86 -8.54 3.37
C THR A 20 7.38 -8.26 3.64
N GLU A 21 6.85 -8.76 4.75
CA GLU A 21 5.50 -8.38 5.21
C GLU A 21 5.52 -6.95 5.75
N LEU A 22 4.69 -6.09 5.18
CA LEU A 22 4.57 -4.70 5.59
C LEU A 22 3.52 -4.53 6.69
N GLY A 23 2.43 -5.28 6.60
CA GLY A 23 1.34 -5.27 7.55
C GLY A 23 -0.02 -5.22 6.87
N VAL A 24 -1.05 -4.84 7.60
CA VAL A 24 -2.43 -5.04 7.18
C VAL A 24 -3.01 -3.75 6.57
N LEU A 25 -3.65 -3.87 5.41
CA LEU A 25 -4.38 -2.77 4.79
C LEU A 25 -5.51 -2.30 5.73
N ASN A 26 -5.45 -1.04 6.13
CA ASN A 26 -6.44 -0.38 6.96
C ASN A 26 -7.46 0.41 6.13
N ASN A 27 -6.99 1.17 5.14
CA ASN A 27 -7.84 2.00 4.29
C ASN A 27 -7.19 2.25 2.92
N ILE A 28 -7.96 2.79 1.97
CA ILE A 28 -7.49 3.23 0.65
C ILE A 28 -7.92 4.68 0.44
N VAL A 29 -6.99 5.52 0.01
CA VAL A 29 -7.25 6.91 -0.41
C VAL A 29 -7.62 6.92 -1.89
N MET A 30 -8.63 7.70 -2.22
CA MET A 30 -9.15 7.82 -3.58
C MET A 30 -9.47 9.28 -3.87
N ASP A 31 -9.14 9.76 -5.07
CA ASP A 31 -9.59 11.05 -5.55
C ASP A 31 -11.12 11.02 -5.71
N GLY A 32 -11.81 11.93 -5.01
CA GLY A 32 -13.27 11.96 -4.97
C GLY A 32 -13.95 12.42 -6.27
N LYS A 33 -13.20 12.95 -7.24
CA LYS A 33 -13.69 13.40 -8.54
C LYS A 33 -13.46 12.37 -9.63
N THR A 34 -12.26 11.80 -9.72
CA THR A 34 -11.85 10.85 -10.77
C THR A 34 -12.13 9.40 -10.37
N GLY A 35 -12.13 9.11 -9.06
CA GLY A 35 -12.20 7.75 -8.54
C GLY A 35 -10.87 6.99 -8.63
N GLU A 36 -9.77 7.68 -8.95
CA GLU A 36 -8.43 7.07 -8.96
C GLU A 36 -7.98 6.75 -7.53
N LEU A 37 -7.41 5.56 -7.36
CA LEU A 37 -6.86 5.13 -6.08
C LEU A 37 -5.43 5.67 -5.96
N GLU A 38 -5.15 6.43 -4.91
CA GLU A 38 -3.88 7.14 -4.74
C GLU A 38 -2.96 6.39 -3.78
N ASP A 39 -3.46 6.01 -2.61
CA ASP A 39 -2.64 5.45 -1.54
C ASP A 39 -3.33 4.30 -0.81
N LEU A 40 -2.52 3.36 -0.34
CA LEU A 40 -2.87 2.36 0.65
C LEU A 40 -2.42 2.86 2.03
N ILE A 41 -3.34 2.88 2.98
CA ILE A 41 -3.06 3.15 4.40
C ILE A 41 -2.86 1.81 5.09
N VAL A 42 -1.62 1.52 5.48
CA VAL A 42 -1.23 0.21 6.02
C VAL A 42 -0.87 0.36 7.49
N LYS A 43 -1.46 -0.52 8.32
CA LYS A 43 -1.03 -0.68 9.70
C LYS A 43 0.20 -1.58 9.71
N PRO A 44 1.40 -1.07 10.06
CA PRO A 44 2.62 -1.83 9.96
C PRO A 44 2.65 -2.99 10.97
N ASP A 45 3.28 -4.09 10.58
CA ASP A 45 3.52 -5.22 11.48
C ASP A 45 4.55 -4.88 12.57
N ILE A 46 4.44 -5.61 13.69
CA ILE A 46 5.35 -5.45 14.82
C ILE A 46 6.76 -5.83 14.37
N GLY A 47 7.69 -4.87 14.40
CA GLY A 47 9.09 -5.08 14.03
C GLY A 47 9.45 -4.61 12.62
N LEU A 48 8.50 -4.11 11.81
CA LEU A 48 8.82 -3.45 10.56
C LEU A 48 9.60 -2.15 10.81
N ASP A 49 10.75 -1.99 10.16
CA ASP A 49 11.43 -0.69 10.09
C ASP A 49 10.66 0.26 9.15
N THR A 50 9.92 1.19 9.76
CA THR A 50 9.09 2.18 9.05
C THR A 50 9.84 3.45 8.69
N SER A 51 11.15 3.57 9.00
CA SER A 51 11.92 4.81 8.80
C SER A 51 11.99 5.28 7.34
N LYS A 52 11.85 4.35 6.38
CA LYS A 52 11.93 4.59 4.94
C LYS A 52 10.57 4.73 4.25
N TYR A 53 9.48 4.70 5.00
CA TYR A 53 8.13 4.87 4.47
C TYR A 53 7.59 6.24 4.85
N GLN A 54 6.68 6.77 4.03
CA GLN A 54 5.86 7.89 4.45
C GLN A 54 4.94 7.41 5.57
N LYS A 55 4.75 8.25 6.59
CA LYS A 55 4.01 7.91 7.80
C LYS A 55 2.92 8.92 8.09
N ASP A 56 1.80 8.42 8.59
CA ASP A 56 0.74 9.22 9.21
C ASP A 56 0.32 8.55 10.52
N GLY A 57 0.74 9.15 11.64
CA GLY A 57 0.59 8.58 12.98
C GLY A 57 1.21 7.18 13.09
N GLN A 58 0.36 6.18 13.31
CA GLN A 58 0.75 4.76 13.45
C GLN A 58 0.74 3.99 12.13
N TYR A 59 0.37 4.64 11.02
CA TYR A 59 0.23 4.02 9.70
C TYR A 59 1.41 4.38 8.80
N ILE A 60 1.69 3.49 7.85
CA ILE A 60 2.52 3.81 6.70
C ILE A 60 1.63 4.06 5.48
N ILE A 61 2.03 5.01 4.67
CA ILE A 61 1.38 5.37 3.41
C ILE A 61 2.17 4.70 2.29
N VAL A 62 1.48 3.89 1.49
CA VAL A 62 2.07 3.16 0.36
C VAL A 62 1.34 3.56 -0.91
N PRO A 63 2.01 4.16 -1.91
CA PRO A 63 1.36 4.58 -3.15
C PRO A 63 0.67 3.41 -3.85
N PHE A 64 -0.56 3.62 -4.32
CA PHE A 64 -1.33 2.58 -5.02
C PHE A 64 -0.64 2.14 -6.31
N GLU A 65 0.12 3.03 -6.96
CA GLU A 65 0.97 2.73 -8.12
C GLU A 65 2.03 1.65 -7.86
N SER A 66 2.43 1.44 -6.59
CA SER A 66 3.38 0.38 -6.23
C SER A 66 2.74 -1.01 -6.30
N VAL A 67 1.41 -1.12 -6.40
CA VAL A 67 0.71 -2.42 -6.39
C VAL A 67 0.99 -3.22 -7.66
N SER A 68 1.64 -4.37 -7.47
CA SER A 68 1.95 -5.32 -8.54
C SER A 68 0.87 -6.39 -8.69
N ALA A 69 0.24 -6.81 -7.59
CA ALA A 69 -0.80 -7.84 -7.63
C ALA A 69 -1.77 -7.77 -6.44
N ILE A 70 -3.02 -8.15 -6.69
CA ILE A 70 -4.07 -8.26 -5.66
C ILE A 70 -4.70 -9.65 -5.76
N LYS A 71 -4.44 -10.50 -4.77
CA LYS A 71 -5.12 -11.81 -4.59
C LYS A 71 -5.39 -12.02 -3.11
N ASP A 72 -4.79 -13.01 -2.47
CA ASP A 72 -4.87 -13.22 -1.01
C ASP A 72 -4.08 -12.13 -0.27
N TYR A 73 -2.95 -11.73 -0.86
CA TYR A 73 -2.11 -10.61 -0.46
C TYR A 73 -2.22 -9.45 -1.46
N ILE A 74 -1.90 -8.25 -0.98
CA ILE A 74 -1.58 -7.11 -1.82
C ILE A 74 -0.06 -7.06 -1.94
N VAL A 75 0.45 -7.32 -3.14
CA VAL A 75 1.89 -7.31 -3.41
C VAL A 75 2.28 -5.93 -3.94
N VAL A 76 3.28 -5.31 -3.33
CA VAL A 76 3.78 -3.98 -3.72
C VAL A 76 5.27 -4.02 -4.08
N ASP A 77 5.68 -3.19 -5.04
CA ASP A 77 7.10 -2.99 -5.30
C ASP A 77 7.78 -2.32 -4.09
N LYS A 78 8.86 -2.93 -3.60
CA LYS A 78 9.55 -2.46 -2.39
C LYS A 78 10.14 -1.06 -2.54
N THR A 79 10.59 -0.71 -3.74
CA THR A 79 11.28 0.56 -4.01
C THR A 79 10.29 1.69 -4.15
N MET A 80 9.16 1.45 -4.82
CA MET A 80 8.07 2.43 -4.97
C MET A 80 7.24 2.58 -3.68
N ALA A 81 7.07 1.50 -2.91
CA ALA A 81 6.34 1.56 -1.64
C ALA A 81 7.08 2.39 -0.58
N LYS A 82 8.41 2.37 -0.62
CA LYS A 82 9.24 3.30 0.13
C LYS A 82 9.18 4.61 -0.63
N GLY A 83 8.77 5.70 0.01
CA GLY A 83 8.72 7.04 -0.61
C GLY A 83 10.10 7.61 -0.94
N LEU A 84 11.02 6.78 -1.47
CA LEU A 84 12.20 7.24 -2.17
C LEU A 84 11.68 8.16 -3.27
N PRO A 85 12.18 9.40 -3.34
CA PRO A 85 11.68 10.41 -4.24
C PRO A 85 12.00 9.99 -5.67
N PHE A 86 11.11 9.23 -6.28
CA PHE A 86 10.95 9.24 -7.72
C PHE A 86 9.97 10.37 -8.01
N ASP A 87 10.56 11.53 -8.31
CA ASP A 87 9.98 12.68 -9.00
C ASP A 87 8.44 12.71 -9.06
N ARG A 88 7.83 13.33 -8.04
CA ARG A 88 6.54 14.01 -8.21
C ARG A 88 6.85 15.46 -8.60
N ASP A 89 7.38 15.64 -9.80
CA ASP A 89 7.44 16.93 -10.52
C ASP A 89 6.15 17.14 -11.33
#